data_AF-A0A2M7S0N8-F1
#
_entry.id   AF-A0A2M7S0N8-F1
#
_cell.length_a   1.000
_cell.length_b   1.000
_cell.length_c   1.000
_cell.angle_alpha   90.00
_cell.angle_beta   90.00
_cell.angle_gamma   90.00
#
_symmetry.space_group_name_H-M   'P 1'
#
loop_
_entity.id
_entity.type
_entity.pdbx_description
1 polymer ?
#
loop_
_entity_poly.entity_id
_entity_poly.type
_entity_poly.pdbx_seq_one_letter_code
_entity_poly.pdbx_strand_id
1 'polypeptide(L)'
;MAELEEIMNNTEQTTYLKQLGEIVKKVYNQTFWDEQKGRYIGCIDIDDVKHDYGFTFLNLEAIFYNLCITTDQVKRIYYWLENEPTASGKKDTFTRWIFSPRSLTMYNPPRYEDKTCWWSMVWEGTEYEGQCQSGGTILYTSFYDICNRAKYLGPDNAYQRFTEILNRFSKPDKLSGGSPLFYGEAAQGGPGGGAGSVGVEGEFAENGLAPASFIYAFLGIDADIYGLHIQPRLPQKLSFIGVKNLNYWGANLEIKAKTDYIEIKCNENKNQLDFTLNGEKIDYIENKCFEIYKKISHGQTIILKPSL
;
A
#
# COMPACT_ATOMS: atom_id res chain seq x y z
N MET A 1 15.14 -1.01 -9.74
CA MET A 1 16.08 -1.08 -10.89
C MET A 1 17.51 -0.78 -10.50
N ALA A 2 17.83 0.35 -9.84
CA ALA A 2 19.20 0.66 -9.43
C ALA A 2 19.88 -0.45 -8.61
N GLU A 3 19.14 -1.05 -7.67
CA GLU A 3 19.59 -2.19 -6.88
C GLU A 3 19.94 -3.45 -7.70
N LEU A 4 19.20 -3.70 -8.78
CA LEU A 4 19.51 -4.82 -9.68
C LEU A 4 20.82 -4.58 -10.42
N GLU A 5 21.04 -3.34 -10.87
CA GLU A 5 22.31 -2.94 -11.51
C GLU A 5 23.48 -3.01 -10.52
N GLU A 6 23.24 -2.71 -9.25
CA GLU A 6 24.24 -2.83 -8.18
C GLU A 6 24.65 -4.29 -7.98
N ILE A 7 23.68 -5.22 -7.94
CA ILE A 7 23.96 -6.67 -7.91
C ILE A 7 24.78 -7.11 -9.12
N MET A 8 24.51 -6.53 -10.29
CA MET A 8 25.22 -6.84 -11.53
C MET A 8 26.60 -6.16 -11.63
N ASN A 9 27.03 -5.40 -10.61
CA ASN A 9 28.25 -4.59 -10.60
C ASN A 9 28.30 -3.51 -11.70
N ASN A 10 27.14 -3.06 -12.18
CA ASN A 10 27.03 -1.98 -13.17
C ASN A 10 27.01 -0.61 -12.47
N THR A 11 28.16 -0.17 -11.96
CA THR A 11 28.29 1.03 -11.11
C THR A 11 27.81 2.32 -11.80
N GLU A 12 28.09 2.48 -13.10
CA GLU A 12 27.65 3.64 -13.88
C GLU A 12 26.12 3.70 -13.96
N GLN A 13 25.49 2.59 -14.37
CA GLN A 13 24.03 2.50 -14.48
C GLN A 13 23.36 2.64 -13.11
N THR A 14 23.93 2.06 -12.06
CA THR A 14 23.47 2.21 -10.68
C THR A 14 23.44 3.68 -10.27
N THR A 15 24.54 4.41 -10.53
CA THR A 15 24.66 5.83 -10.20
C THR A 15 23.64 6.66 -10.99
N TYR A 16 23.53 6.41 -12.29
CA TYR A 16 22.55 7.07 -13.16
C TYR A 16 21.11 6.86 -12.65
N LEU A 17 20.71 5.62 -12.37
CA LEU A 17 19.35 5.31 -11.93
C LEU A 17 19.02 5.90 -10.55
N LYS A 18 19.99 5.93 -9.61
CA LYS A 18 19.81 6.60 -8.31
C LYS A 18 19.60 8.09 -8.49
N GLN A 19 20.42 8.75 -9.32
CA GLN A 19 20.26 10.17 -9.64
C GLN A 19 18.95 10.47 -10.36
N LEU A 20 18.57 9.63 -11.33
CA LEU A 20 17.29 9.74 -12.04
C LEU A 20 16.11 9.62 -11.08
N GLY A 21 16.16 8.71 -10.11
CA GLY A 21 15.11 8.59 -9.08
C GLY A 21 14.90 9.88 -8.28
N GLU A 22 15.98 10.56 -7.89
CA GLU A 22 15.90 11.86 -7.20
C GLU A 22 15.38 12.98 -8.11
N ILE A 23 15.77 12.98 -9.40
CA ILE A 23 15.22 13.91 -10.40
C ILE A 23 13.71 13.67 -10.57
N VAL A 24 13.28 12.42 -10.72
CA VAL A 24 11.86 12.07 -10.86
C VAL A 24 11.07 12.55 -9.64
N LYS A 25 11.53 12.29 -8.41
CA LYS A 25 10.86 12.80 -7.20
C LYS A 25 10.71 14.32 -7.23
N LYS A 26 11.78 15.04 -7.55
CA LYS A 26 11.75 16.51 -7.61
C LYS A 26 10.79 17.01 -8.68
N VAL A 27 10.91 16.52 -9.91
CA VAL A 27 10.08 16.95 -11.04
C VAL A 27 8.62 16.56 -10.81
N TYR A 28 8.34 15.37 -10.28
CA TYR A 28 6.98 14.93 -9.96
C TYR A 28 6.29 15.92 -9.00
N ASN A 29 6.99 16.39 -7.97
CA ASN A 29 6.46 17.42 -7.08
C ASN A 29 6.27 18.76 -7.77
N GLN A 30 7.22 19.21 -8.57
CA GLN A 30 7.10 20.48 -9.29
C GLN A 30 5.94 20.48 -10.29
N THR A 31 5.69 19.34 -10.93
CA THR A 31 4.70 19.21 -12.00
C THR A 31 3.30 18.93 -11.46
N PHE A 32 3.18 17.99 -10.52
CA PHE A 32 1.87 17.43 -10.14
C PHE A 32 1.37 17.88 -8.77
N TRP A 33 2.21 18.41 -7.88
CA TRP A 33 1.74 18.93 -6.60
C TRP A 33 0.95 20.22 -6.80
N ASP A 34 -0.29 20.24 -6.30
CA ASP A 34 -1.11 21.44 -6.26
C ASP A 34 -1.10 22.00 -4.84
N GLU A 35 -0.39 23.13 -4.64
CA GLU A 35 -0.24 23.78 -3.32
C GLU A 35 -1.58 24.25 -2.73
N GLN A 36 -2.50 24.70 -3.57
CA GLN A 36 -3.80 25.20 -3.11
C GLN A 36 -4.68 24.06 -2.60
N LYS A 37 -4.68 22.94 -3.33
CA LYS A 37 -5.47 21.76 -3.00
C LYS A 37 -4.78 20.86 -1.98
N GLY A 38 -3.45 20.94 -1.86
CA GLY A 38 -2.65 20.14 -0.94
C GLY A 38 -2.61 18.65 -1.29
N ARG A 39 -2.56 18.33 -2.59
CA ARG A 39 -2.50 16.96 -3.12
C ARG A 39 -1.92 16.94 -4.53
N TYR A 40 -1.57 15.76 -5.03
CA TYR A 40 -1.18 15.56 -6.42
C TYR A 40 -2.40 15.48 -7.34
N ILE A 41 -2.29 16.12 -8.51
CA ILE A 41 -3.24 16.00 -9.63
C ILE A 41 -3.02 14.70 -10.41
N GLY A 42 -3.98 14.31 -11.25
CA GLY A 42 -3.91 13.07 -12.04
C GLY A 42 -2.97 13.16 -13.23
N CYS A 43 -3.17 14.18 -14.06
CA CYS A 43 -2.34 14.40 -15.25
C CYS A 43 -2.40 15.86 -15.73
N ILE A 44 -1.53 16.14 -16.71
CA ILE A 44 -1.56 17.34 -17.54
C ILE A 44 -1.65 16.84 -18.97
N ASP A 45 -2.64 17.31 -19.73
CA ASP A 45 -2.79 16.89 -21.12
C ASP A 45 -1.89 17.67 -22.08
N ILE A 46 -2.02 17.38 -23.38
CA ILE A 46 -1.20 18.00 -24.44
C ILE A 46 -1.47 19.49 -24.63
N ASP A 47 -2.57 20.01 -24.07
CA ASP A 47 -2.98 21.41 -24.13
C ASP A 47 -2.67 22.15 -22.80
N ASP A 48 -1.79 21.56 -21.97
CA ASP A 48 -1.38 22.03 -20.65
C ASP A 48 -2.53 22.13 -19.62
N VAL A 49 -3.65 21.44 -19.84
CA VAL A 49 -4.78 21.42 -18.91
C VAL A 49 -4.51 20.40 -17.80
N LYS A 50 -4.60 20.87 -16.55
CA LYS A 50 -4.47 20.04 -15.34
C LYS A 50 -5.79 19.31 -15.07
N HIS A 51 -5.74 17.99 -14.99
CA HIS A 51 -6.88 17.15 -14.66
C HIS A 51 -6.75 16.61 -13.23
N ASP A 52 -7.65 17.03 -12.35
CA ASP A 52 -7.72 16.59 -10.96
C ASP A 52 -9.15 16.32 -10.53
N TYR A 53 -9.45 15.03 -10.38
CA TYR A 53 -10.73 14.55 -9.86
C TYR A 53 -10.60 14.00 -8.43
N GLY A 54 -9.56 14.39 -7.70
CA GLY A 54 -9.32 13.94 -6.33
C GLY A 54 -8.92 12.46 -6.27
N PHE A 55 -7.89 12.09 -7.04
CA PHE A 55 -7.40 10.72 -7.17
C PHE A 55 -6.76 10.22 -5.88
N THR A 56 -7.50 9.45 -5.07
CA THR A 56 -7.00 8.96 -3.77
C THR A 56 -5.92 7.91 -3.94
N PHE A 57 -6.09 6.98 -4.87
CA PHE A 57 -5.14 5.90 -5.15
C PHE A 57 -3.77 6.45 -5.54
N LEU A 58 -3.73 7.43 -6.43
CA LEU A 58 -2.51 8.11 -6.85
C LEU A 58 -1.79 8.77 -5.68
N ASN A 59 -2.54 9.49 -4.83
CA ASN A 59 -1.95 10.17 -3.67
C ASN A 59 -1.47 9.19 -2.60
N LEU A 60 -2.18 8.08 -2.37
CA LEU A 60 -1.75 7.02 -1.46
C LEU A 60 -0.50 6.29 -1.96
N GLU A 61 -0.44 5.98 -3.26
CA GLU A 61 0.75 5.40 -3.90
C GLU A 61 1.94 6.37 -3.84
N ALA A 62 1.72 7.66 -4.10
CA ALA A 62 2.75 8.69 -4.00
C ALA A 62 3.34 8.80 -2.58
N ILE A 63 2.51 8.68 -1.53
CA ILE A 63 3.01 8.61 -0.15
C ILE A 63 3.84 7.33 0.05
N PHE A 64 3.32 6.18 -0.38
CA PHE A 64 3.96 4.88 -0.15
C PHE A 64 5.35 4.78 -0.80
N TYR A 65 5.46 5.24 -2.04
CA TYR A 65 6.73 5.25 -2.80
C TYR A 65 7.64 6.44 -2.47
N ASN A 66 7.35 7.20 -1.40
CA ASN A 66 8.14 8.36 -0.96
C ASN A 66 8.30 9.45 -2.04
N LEU A 67 7.25 9.69 -2.83
CA LEU A 67 7.19 10.84 -3.72
C LEU A 67 6.84 12.12 -2.95
N CYS A 68 6.11 12.03 -1.83
CA CYS A 68 5.98 13.15 -0.90
C CYS A 68 7.35 13.54 -0.34
N ILE A 69 7.74 14.81 -0.51
CA ILE A 69 9.02 15.35 -0.03
C ILE A 69 8.97 15.59 1.49
N THR A 70 7.80 15.92 2.04
CA THR A 70 7.67 16.25 3.48
C THR A 70 6.56 15.48 4.17
N THR A 71 6.72 15.26 5.47
CA THR A 71 5.66 14.70 6.33
C THR A 71 4.42 15.60 6.38
N ASP A 72 4.57 16.91 6.16
CA ASP A 72 3.43 17.83 6.14
C ASP A 72 2.57 17.69 4.89
N GLN A 73 3.16 17.34 3.73
CA GLN A 73 2.38 16.93 2.55
C GLN A 73 1.54 15.69 2.86
N VAL A 74 2.12 14.69 3.53
CA VAL A 74 1.40 13.47 3.94
C VAL A 74 0.23 13.81 4.87
N LYS A 75 0.46 14.64 5.91
CA LYS A 75 -0.60 15.09 6.82
C LYS A 75 -1.69 15.87 6.10
N ARG A 76 -1.33 16.72 5.13
CA ARG A 76 -2.28 17.51 4.34
C ARG A 76 -3.16 16.61 3.47
N ILE A 77 -2.57 15.60 2.82
CA ILE A 77 -3.34 14.60 2.06
C ILE A 77 -4.31 13.86 2.98
N TYR A 78 -3.86 13.35 4.14
CA TYR A 78 -4.75 12.67 5.08
C TYR A 78 -5.85 13.59 5.63
N TYR A 79 -5.55 14.86 5.87
CA TYR A 79 -6.57 15.83 6.25
C TYR A 79 -7.66 15.94 5.17
N TRP A 80 -7.30 16.03 3.89
CA TRP A 80 -8.26 16.01 2.78
C TRP A 80 -9.07 14.72 2.77
N LEU A 81 -8.41 13.56 2.80
CA LEU A 81 -9.07 12.26 2.74
C LEU A 81 -10.06 12.05 3.89
N GLU A 82 -9.77 12.53 5.10
CA GLU A 82 -10.60 12.31 6.29
C GLU A 82 -11.62 13.41 6.57
N ASN A 83 -11.37 14.65 6.14
CA ASN A 83 -12.10 15.81 6.65
C ASN A 83 -12.76 16.69 5.58
N GLU A 84 -12.46 16.51 4.30
CA GLU A 84 -13.04 17.31 3.22
C GLU A 84 -14.21 16.58 2.54
N PRO A 85 -15.22 17.33 2.05
CA PRO A 85 -16.34 16.72 1.35
C PRO A 85 -15.90 16.18 -0.02
N THR A 86 -16.55 15.10 -0.43
CA THR A 86 -16.46 14.57 -1.80
C THR A 86 -17.59 15.14 -2.65
N ALA A 87 -17.70 14.73 -3.92
CA ALA A 87 -18.80 15.11 -4.79
C ALA A 87 -20.18 14.61 -4.33
N SER A 88 -20.24 13.70 -3.34
CA SER A 88 -21.50 13.38 -2.65
C SER A 88 -21.99 14.49 -1.70
N GLY A 89 -21.17 15.52 -1.47
CA GLY A 89 -21.41 16.56 -0.46
C GLY A 89 -21.06 16.12 0.97
N LYS A 90 -20.53 14.91 1.19
CA LYS A 90 -20.21 14.35 2.51
C LYS A 90 -18.72 14.08 2.64
N LYS A 91 -18.21 14.03 3.88
CA LYS A 91 -16.84 13.61 4.22
C LYS A 91 -16.73 12.08 4.22
N ASP A 92 -16.85 11.48 3.05
CA ASP A 92 -17.12 10.05 2.92
C ASP A 92 -16.11 9.29 2.06
N THR A 93 -14.91 9.84 1.88
CA THR A 93 -13.79 9.17 1.22
C THR A 93 -13.60 7.76 1.74
N PHE A 94 -13.57 7.56 3.06
CA PHE A 94 -13.41 6.23 3.67
C PHE A 94 -14.71 5.60 4.20
N THR A 95 -15.74 6.41 4.46
CA THR A 95 -16.96 5.92 5.12
C THR A 95 -18.02 5.44 4.13
N ARG A 96 -17.98 5.87 2.86
CA ARG A 96 -18.90 5.37 1.84
C ARG A 96 -18.65 3.90 1.55
N TRP A 97 -17.38 3.53 1.41
CA TRP A 97 -16.91 2.18 1.14
C TRP A 97 -15.96 1.77 2.27
N ILE A 98 -16.50 1.11 3.29
CA ILE A 98 -15.77 0.88 4.55
C ILE A 98 -14.41 0.20 4.33
N PHE A 99 -14.29 -0.65 3.31
CA PHE A 99 -13.09 -1.44 3.06
C PHE A 99 -11.96 -0.69 2.33
N SER A 100 -12.20 0.47 1.74
CA SER A 100 -11.21 1.14 0.87
C SER A 100 -11.65 2.57 0.52
N PRO A 101 -10.74 3.56 0.32
CA PRO A 101 -11.15 4.91 -0.05
C PRO A 101 -11.90 4.95 -1.39
N ARG A 102 -12.74 5.96 -1.59
CA ARG A 102 -13.24 6.32 -2.92
C ARG A 102 -12.07 6.53 -3.87
N SER A 103 -12.12 6.03 -5.11
CA SER A 103 -11.06 6.26 -6.09
C SER A 103 -10.94 7.74 -6.47
N LEU A 104 -12.08 8.43 -6.61
CA LEU A 104 -12.19 9.87 -6.87
C LEU A 104 -13.01 10.56 -5.78
N THR A 105 -12.51 11.66 -5.22
CA THR A 105 -13.32 12.51 -4.33
C THR A 105 -14.11 13.58 -5.09
N MET A 106 -13.76 13.88 -6.34
CA MET A 106 -14.49 14.84 -7.17
C MET A 106 -15.21 14.12 -8.31
N TYR A 107 -16.28 14.74 -8.81
CA TYR A 107 -17.03 14.19 -9.92
C TYR A 107 -16.23 14.35 -11.21
N ASN A 108 -15.99 13.23 -11.89
CA ASN A 108 -15.53 13.23 -13.26
C ASN A 108 -16.73 13.03 -14.18
N PRO A 109 -17.17 14.07 -14.90
CA PRO A 109 -18.35 14.00 -15.74
C PRO A 109 -18.17 12.99 -16.89
N PRO A 110 -19.25 12.34 -17.35
CA PRO A 110 -19.27 11.63 -18.61
C PRO A 110 -18.89 12.53 -19.79
N ARG A 111 -18.35 11.93 -20.85
CA ARG A 111 -17.87 12.61 -22.06
C ARG A 111 -18.97 13.35 -22.81
N TYR A 112 -20.24 12.91 -22.70
CA TYR A 112 -21.38 13.59 -23.29
C TYR A 112 -21.78 14.87 -22.54
N GLU A 113 -21.37 15.02 -21.28
CA GLU A 113 -21.54 16.26 -20.50
C GLU A 113 -20.33 17.19 -20.68
N ASP A 114 -19.12 16.64 -20.59
CA ASP A 114 -17.88 17.39 -20.75
C ASP A 114 -16.82 16.56 -21.48
N LYS A 115 -16.42 17.05 -22.66
CA LYS A 115 -15.42 16.38 -23.51
C LYS A 115 -14.01 16.41 -22.91
N THR A 116 -13.76 17.23 -21.89
CA THR A 116 -12.49 17.34 -21.16
C THR A 116 -12.34 16.32 -20.02
N CYS A 117 -13.35 15.46 -19.79
CA CYS A 117 -13.25 14.35 -18.84
C CYS A 117 -12.05 13.42 -19.12
N TRP A 118 -11.55 12.71 -18.10
CA TRP A 118 -10.44 11.76 -18.28
C TRP A 118 -10.85 10.39 -18.84
N TRP A 119 -12.13 10.19 -19.18
CA TRP A 119 -12.60 8.91 -19.71
C TRP A 119 -12.01 8.61 -21.10
N SER A 120 -11.63 7.35 -21.32
CA SER A 120 -11.13 6.87 -22.61
C SER A 120 -12.18 7.02 -23.73
N MET A 121 -11.77 7.12 -24.99
CA MET A 121 -12.72 7.27 -26.11
C MET A 121 -13.66 6.08 -26.30
N VAL A 122 -13.33 4.90 -25.78
CA VAL A 122 -14.15 3.68 -25.89
C VAL A 122 -15.15 3.52 -24.74
N TRP A 123 -15.13 4.43 -23.76
CA TRP A 123 -16.02 4.41 -22.60
C TRP A 123 -16.45 5.82 -22.25
N GLU A 124 -17.73 6.17 -22.46
CA GLU A 124 -18.20 7.55 -22.31
C GLU A 124 -18.33 8.01 -20.85
N GLY A 125 -18.14 7.11 -19.89
CA GLY A 125 -18.16 7.41 -18.47
C GLY A 125 -19.49 7.12 -17.78
N THR A 126 -19.49 7.33 -16.46
CA THR A 126 -20.62 7.04 -15.58
C THR A 126 -20.86 8.18 -14.59
N GLU A 127 -22.06 8.22 -14.02
CA GLU A 127 -22.36 9.11 -12.88
C GLU A 127 -21.45 8.84 -11.68
N TYR A 128 -21.44 9.76 -10.72
CA TYR A 128 -20.66 9.57 -9.49
C TYR A 128 -21.22 8.37 -8.70
N GLU A 129 -20.33 7.49 -8.26
CA GLU A 129 -20.57 6.14 -7.72
C GLU A 129 -21.04 5.08 -8.73
N GLY A 130 -21.28 5.45 -9.98
CA GLY A 130 -21.71 4.51 -11.02
C GLY A 130 -20.64 3.48 -11.40
N GLN A 131 -19.37 3.75 -11.08
CA GLN A 131 -18.27 2.84 -11.34
C GLN A 131 -17.10 3.02 -10.36
N CYS A 132 -16.26 2.00 -10.19
CA CYS A 132 -15.09 2.06 -9.32
C CYS A 132 -14.11 3.18 -9.71
N GLN A 133 -14.02 3.57 -10.98
CA GLN A 133 -13.24 4.72 -11.46
C GLN A 133 -13.92 6.08 -11.25
N SER A 134 -15.22 6.12 -10.89
CA SER A 134 -16.00 7.35 -10.75
C SER A 134 -16.62 7.43 -9.35
N GLY A 135 -15.83 7.73 -8.33
CA GLY A 135 -16.32 7.84 -6.94
C GLY A 135 -16.67 6.52 -6.24
N GLY A 136 -16.63 5.39 -6.95
CA GLY A 136 -16.58 4.06 -6.39
C GLY A 136 -15.24 3.76 -5.70
N THR A 137 -14.87 2.48 -5.53
CA THR A 137 -13.60 2.09 -4.88
C THR A 137 -13.02 0.80 -5.44
N ILE A 138 -11.73 0.57 -5.22
CA ILE A 138 -11.04 -0.69 -5.53
C ILE A 138 -10.26 -1.13 -4.29
N LEU A 139 -10.38 -2.41 -3.92
CA LEU A 139 -9.91 -2.93 -2.64
C LEU A 139 -8.39 -2.81 -2.46
N TYR A 140 -7.58 -2.97 -3.51
CA TYR A 140 -6.11 -2.88 -3.40
C TYR A 140 -5.61 -1.59 -2.76
N THR A 141 -6.30 -0.46 -2.95
CA THR A 141 -5.86 0.83 -2.42
C THR A 141 -5.83 0.87 -0.89
N SER A 142 -6.56 -0.05 -0.24
CA SER A 142 -6.49 -0.22 1.21
C SER A 142 -5.09 -0.63 1.69
N PHE A 143 -4.31 -1.34 0.86
CA PHE A 143 -2.92 -1.68 1.17
C PHE A 143 -2.09 -0.42 1.42
N TYR A 144 -2.15 0.53 0.48
CA TYR A 144 -1.41 1.77 0.58
C TYR A 144 -1.89 2.62 1.76
N ASP A 145 -3.21 2.71 1.97
CA ASP A 145 -3.80 3.37 3.15
C ASP A 145 -3.25 2.81 4.47
N ILE A 146 -3.33 1.48 4.68
CA ILE A 146 -2.89 0.84 5.93
C ILE A 146 -1.37 1.03 6.13
N CYS A 147 -0.56 0.81 5.10
CA CYS A 147 0.89 0.96 5.19
C CYS A 147 1.30 2.40 5.50
N ASN A 148 0.66 3.37 4.83
CA ASN A 148 0.93 4.79 5.05
C ASN A 148 0.49 5.25 6.44
N ARG A 149 -0.70 4.83 6.91
CA ARG A 149 -1.15 5.10 8.28
C ARG A 149 -0.15 4.56 9.29
N ALA A 150 0.33 3.34 9.12
CA ALA A 150 1.25 2.72 10.07
C ALA A 150 2.57 3.51 10.16
N LYS A 151 3.05 4.02 9.02
CA LYS A 151 4.30 4.79 8.92
C LYS A 151 4.17 6.23 9.43
N TYR A 152 3.08 6.92 9.11
CA TYR A 152 2.98 8.37 9.31
C TYR A 152 1.99 8.81 10.41
N LEU A 153 0.95 8.02 10.66
CA LEU A 153 -0.07 8.29 11.69
C LEU A 153 0.04 7.37 12.91
N GLY A 154 0.84 6.30 12.80
CA GLY A 154 1.14 5.35 13.86
C GLY A 154 0.36 4.03 13.75
N PRO A 155 0.87 2.97 14.42
CA PRO A 155 0.33 1.61 14.28
C PRO A 155 -1.10 1.47 14.82
N ASP A 156 -1.50 2.22 15.84
CA ASP A 156 -2.86 2.17 16.38
C ASP A 156 -3.90 2.73 15.39
N ASN A 157 -3.57 3.82 14.69
CA ASN A 157 -4.41 4.40 13.65
C ASN A 157 -4.59 3.40 12.48
N ALA A 158 -3.48 2.81 12.03
CA ALA A 158 -3.51 1.79 10.99
C ALA A 158 -4.30 0.53 11.41
N TYR A 159 -4.15 0.10 12.66
CA TYR A 159 -4.83 -1.09 13.16
C TYR A 159 -6.33 -0.87 13.32
N GLN A 160 -6.76 0.32 13.73
CA GLN A 160 -8.17 0.68 13.71
C GLN A 160 -8.73 0.56 12.29
N ARG A 161 -8.06 1.17 11.30
CA ARG A 161 -8.47 1.11 9.89
C ARG A 161 -8.53 -0.33 9.37
N PHE A 162 -7.50 -1.12 9.64
CA PHE A 162 -7.45 -2.55 9.29
C PHE A 162 -8.62 -3.33 9.90
N THR A 163 -8.97 -3.05 11.16
CA THR A 163 -10.09 -3.70 11.85
C THR A 163 -11.44 -3.33 11.22
N GLU A 164 -11.63 -2.08 10.79
CA GLU A 164 -12.84 -1.67 10.05
C GLU A 164 -13.00 -2.46 8.74
N ILE A 165 -11.89 -2.66 8.01
CA ILE A 165 -11.85 -3.45 6.78
C ILE A 165 -12.18 -4.92 7.09
N LEU A 166 -11.57 -5.51 8.12
CA LEU A 166 -11.88 -6.88 8.56
C LEU A 166 -13.35 -7.03 8.99
N ASN A 167 -13.91 -6.02 9.65
CA ASN A 167 -15.33 -6.00 10.02
C ASN A 167 -16.23 -5.98 8.78
N ARG A 168 -15.87 -5.24 7.72
CA ARG A 168 -16.57 -5.29 6.44
C ARG A 168 -16.38 -6.62 5.72
N PHE A 169 -15.17 -7.19 5.75
CA PHE A 169 -14.89 -8.53 5.20
C PHE A 169 -15.62 -9.63 6.01
N SER A 170 -15.93 -9.42 7.28
CA SER A 170 -16.64 -10.42 8.09
C SER A 170 -18.08 -10.70 7.63
N LYS A 171 -18.66 -9.80 6.83
CA LYS A 171 -20.02 -9.95 6.29
C LYS A 171 -20.16 -11.18 5.39
N PRO A 172 -21.37 -11.70 5.16
CA PRO A 172 -21.59 -12.95 4.41
C PRO A 172 -20.90 -13.03 3.03
N ASP A 173 -20.80 -11.91 2.31
CA ASP A 173 -20.18 -11.84 0.98
C ASP A 173 -18.64 -11.98 1.01
N LYS A 174 -17.97 -11.70 2.13
CA LYS A 174 -16.50 -11.64 2.21
C LYS A 174 -15.88 -10.70 1.16
N LEU A 175 -16.60 -9.63 0.78
CA LEU A 175 -16.21 -8.77 -0.36
C LEU A 175 -15.98 -9.57 -1.66
N SER A 176 -16.79 -10.61 -1.89
CA SER A 176 -16.66 -11.51 -3.03
C SER A 176 -18.00 -12.20 -3.32
N GLY A 177 -18.07 -12.95 -4.41
CA GLY A 177 -19.19 -13.87 -4.66
C GLY A 177 -20.33 -13.27 -5.47
N GLY A 178 -20.04 -12.24 -6.27
CA GLY A 178 -20.97 -11.66 -7.23
C GLY A 178 -21.59 -10.33 -6.82
N SER A 179 -22.49 -9.86 -7.68
CA SER A 179 -23.21 -8.59 -7.54
C SER A 179 -24.71 -8.84 -7.37
N PRO A 180 -25.39 -8.16 -6.42
CA PRO A 180 -24.83 -7.21 -5.46
C PRO A 180 -24.12 -7.87 -4.29
N LEU A 181 -23.22 -7.11 -3.65
CA LEU A 181 -22.60 -7.43 -2.37
C LEU A 181 -23.57 -7.23 -1.19
N PHE A 182 -23.11 -7.52 0.03
CA PHE A 182 -23.93 -7.53 1.24
C PHE A 182 -24.65 -6.20 1.53
N TYR A 183 -24.06 -5.04 1.22
CA TYR A 183 -24.70 -3.74 1.40
C TYR A 183 -25.33 -3.20 0.11
N GLY A 184 -25.55 -4.06 -0.89
CA GLY A 184 -26.10 -3.66 -2.18
C GLY A 184 -25.08 -3.06 -3.14
N GLU A 185 -23.77 -3.14 -2.84
CA GLU A 185 -22.74 -2.60 -3.72
C GLU A 185 -22.68 -3.41 -5.03
N ALA A 186 -22.58 -2.72 -6.17
CA ALA A 186 -22.43 -3.38 -7.46
C ALA A 186 -20.96 -3.67 -7.75
N ALA A 187 -20.60 -4.95 -7.86
CA ALA A 187 -19.24 -5.36 -8.22
C ALA A 187 -18.97 -5.08 -9.70
N GLN A 188 -17.86 -4.39 -9.98
CA GLN A 188 -17.37 -4.14 -11.33
C GLN A 188 -17.01 -5.46 -12.00
N GLY A 189 -17.53 -5.68 -13.21
CA GLY A 189 -17.32 -6.93 -13.94
C GLY A 189 -18.06 -8.15 -13.36
N GLY A 190 -19.03 -7.94 -12.43
CA GLY A 190 -19.88 -9.00 -11.87
C GLY A 190 -20.67 -9.79 -12.94
N PRO A 191 -21.51 -10.78 -12.58
CA PRO A 191 -22.19 -11.65 -13.56
C PRO A 191 -22.86 -10.86 -14.70
N GLY A 192 -22.30 -10.94 -15.92
CA GLY A 192 -22.73 -10.15 -17.08
C GLY A 192 -21.77 -9.05 -17.55
N GLY A 193 -20.65 -8.79 -16.85
CA GLY A 193 -19.55 -7.93 -17.32
C GLY A 193 -19.84 -6.41 -17.30
N GLY A 194 -20.74 -5.96 -16.42
CA GLY A 194 -21.19 -4.57 -16.36
C GLY A 194 -20.32 -3.64 -15.49
N ALA A 195 -20.57 -2.34 -15.62
CA ALA A 195 -20.03 -1.32 -14.74
C ALA A 195 -20.49 -1.54 -13.29
N GLY A 196 -19.59 -1.33 -12.33
CA GLY A 196 -19.90 -1.47 -10.91
C GLY A 196 -19.09 -0.53 -10.03
N SER A 197 -19.71 -0.09 -8.94
CA SER A 197 -19.14 0.82 -7.94
C SER A 197 -17.92 0.28 -7.19
N VAL A 198 -17.73 -1.04 -7.14
CA VAL A 198 -16.66 -1.65 -6.33
C VAL A 198 -15.82 -2.67 -7.11
N GLY A 199 -14.50 -2.51 -7.07
CA GLY A 199 -13.54 -3.45 -7.65
C GLY A 199 -13.00 -4.42 -6.61
N VAL A 200 -13.70 -5.54 -6.41
CA VAL A 200 -13.34 -6.56 -5.40
C VAL A 200 -13.05 -7.94 -6.00
N GLU A 201 -13.46 -8.19 -7.25
CA GLU A 201 -13.33 -9.48 -7.94
C GLU A 201 -13.11 -9.29 -9.44
N GLY A 202 -12.84 -10.37 -10.18
CA GLY A 202 -12.67 -10.31 -11.65
C GLY A 202 -11.31 -9.75 -12.07
N GLU A 203 -11.31 -8.58 -12.67
CA GLU A 203 -10.14 -7.92 -13.28
C GLU A 203 -9.11 -7.35 -12.28
N PHE A 204 -9.44 -7.34 -10.98
CA PHE A 204 -8.63 -6.72 -9.92
C PHE A 204 -7.76 -7.74 -9.15
N ALA A 205 -6.81 -8.39 -9.83
CA ALA A 205 -5.89 -9.34 -9.20
C ALA A 205 -5.01 -8.70 -8.10
N GLU A 206 -4.75 -7.41 -8.21
CA GLU A 206 -4.02 -6.59 -7.24
C GLU A 206 -4.70 -6.50 -5.86
N ASN A 207 -5.96 -6.90 -5.74
CA ASN A 207 -6.65 -6.99 -4.45
C ASN A 207 -5.97 -7.95 -3.46
N GLY A 208 -5.09 -8.84 -3.93
CA GLY A 208 -4.18 -9.62 -3.08
C GLY A 208 -3.26 -8.77 -2.19
N LEU A 209 -3.03 -7.48 -2.51
CA LEU A 209 -2.28 -6.55 -1.68
C LEU A 209 -2.99 -6.26 -0.35
N ALA A 210 -4.32 -6.19 -0.34
CA ALA A 210 -5.08 -5.82 0.86
C ALA A 210 -4.78 -6.71 2.08
N PRO A 211 -4.84 -8.06 2.01
CA PRO A 211 -4.43 -8.90 3.13
C PRO A 211 -2.92 -8.87 3.40
N ALA A 212 -2.08 -8.65 2.37
CA ALA A 212 -0.63 -8.56 2.53
C ALA A 212 -0.21 -7.36 3.40
N SER A 213 -1.02 -6.29 3.43
CA SER A 213 -0.77 -5.08 4.23
C SER A 213 -0.41 -5.36 5.69
N PHE A 214 -0.91 -6.45 6.31
CA PHE A 214 -0.57 -6.79 7.69
C PHE A 214 0.94 -7.03 7.87
N ILE A 215 1.56 -7.74 6.93
CA ILE A 215 2.98 -8.08 6.94
C ILE A 215 3.84 -6.82 6.70
N TYR A 216 3.43 -5.99 5.75
CA TYR A 216 4.17 -4.76 5.38
C TYR A 216 4.00 -3.64 6.41
N ALA A 217 2.79 -3.41 6.93
CA ALA A 217 2.49 -2.29 7.81
C ALA A 217 2.95 -2.54 9.26
N PHE A 218 2.61 -3.71 9.80
CA PHE A 218 2.82 -3.99 11.23
C PHE A 218 4.12 -4.74 11.49
N LEU A 219 4.45 -5.79 10.75
CA LEU A 219 5.77 -6.42 10.90
C LEU A 219 6.89 -5.59 10.25
N GLY A 220 6.54 -4.71 9.30
CA GLY A 220 7.50 -3.88 8.59
C GLY A 220 8.48 -4.73 7.79
N ILE A 221 7.99 -5.83 7.20
CA ILE A 221 8.81 -6.69 6.34
C ILE A 221 9.05 -5.99 5.02
N ASP A 222 10.32 -5.84 4.68
CA ASP A 222 10.79 -5.39 3.37
C ASP A 222 12.06 -6.16 3.00
N ALA A 223 12.39 -6.25 1.72
CA ALA A 223 13.59 -6.95 1.27
C ALA A 223 14.27 -6.20 0.14
N ASP A 224 15.58 -6.02 0.28
CA ASP A 224 16.44 -5.40 -0.71
C ASP A 224 17.76 -6.18 -0.83
N ILE A 225 18.73 -5.59 -1.51
CA ILE A 225 20.08 -6.17 -1.70
C ILE A 225 20.90 -6.25 -0.42
N TYR A 226 20.48 -5.56 0.65
CA TYR A 226 21.14 -5.53 1.94
C TYR A 226 20.54 -6.55 2.92
N GLY A 227 19.34 -7.07 2.68
CA GLY A 227 18.78 -8.18 3.43
C GLY A 227 17.25 -8.15 3.56
N LEU A 228 16.73 -8.99 4.46
CA LEU A 228 15.35 -8.93 4.93
C LEU A 228 15.30 -7.92 6.08
N HIS A 229 14.64 -6.79 5.84
CA HIS A 229 14.35 -5.77 6.83
C HIS A 229 13.10 -6.16 7.60
N ILE A 230 13.18 -6.04 8.92
CA ILE A 230 12.07 -6.30 9.83
C ILE A 230 11.98 -5.10 10.75
N GLN A 231 10.92 -4.30 10.61
CA GLN A 231 10.68 -3.10 11.41
C GLN A 231 9.32 -3.16 12.10
N PRO A 232 9.20 -3.87 13.24
CA PRO A 232 7.91 -4.05 13.91
C PRO A 232 7.31 -2.73 14.40
N ARG A 233 6.03 -2.54 14.09
CA ARG A 233 5.16 -1.44 14.54
C ARG A 233 3.94 -2.06 15.21
N LEU A 234 4.10 -2.48 16.47
CA LEU A 234 3.06 -3.15 17.24
C LEU A 234 1.96 -2.15 17.67
N PRO A 235 0.69 -2.38 17.29
CA PRO A 235 -0.45 -1.65 17.86
C PRO A 235 -0.61 -1.99 19.35
N GLN A 236 -0.95 -1.02 20.19
CA GLN A 236 -1.06 -1.16 21.65
C GLN A 236 -2.11 -2.21 22.07
N LYS A 237 -3.13 -2.43 21.24
CA LYS A 237 -4.17 -3.42 21.50
C LYS A 237 -3.70 -4.87 21.32
N LEU A 238 -2.54 -5.09 20.69
CA LEU A 238 -1.99 -6.42 20.42
C LEU A 238 -0.84 -6.72 21.37
N SER A 239 -0.84 -7.93 21.94
CA SER A 239 0.28 -8.41 22.75
C SER A 239 1.50 -8.84 21.92
N PHE A 240 1.27 -9.19 20.66
CA PHE A 240 2.29 -9.53 19.69
C PHE A 240 1.71 -9.46 18.26
N ILE A 241 2.60 -9.39 17.28
CA ILE A 241 2.30 -9.61 15.85
C ILE A 241 3.28 -10.65 15.32
N GLY A 242 2.92 -11.39 14.28
CA GLY A 242 3.80 -12.41 13.74
C GLY A 242 3.34 -12.98 12.42
N VAL A 243 4.26 -13.67 11.77
CA VAL A 243 4.07 -14.41 10.52
C VAL A 243 4.74 -15.76 10.65
N LYS A 244 4.10 -16.79 10.09
CA LYS A 244 4.65 -18.14 9.98
C LYS A 244 4.85 -18.47 8.51
N ASN A 245 5.80 -19.35 8.22
CA ASN A 245 6.10 -19.81 6.87
C ASN A 245 6.55 -18.67 5.92
N LEU A 246 7.23 -17.65 6.45
CA LEU A 246 7.86 -16.64 5.60
C LEU A 246 9.12 -17.26 4.98
N ASN A 247 9.10 -17.53 3.68
CA ASN A 247 10.28 -18.05 2.98
C ASN A 247 11.20 -16.89 2.56
N TYR A 248 12.45 -16.92 3.02
CA TYR A 248 13.49 -15.96 2.63
C TYR A 248 14.78 -16.71 2.33
N TRP A 249 15.24 -16.66 1.07
CA TRP A 249 16.45 -17.36 0.61
C TRP A 249 16.48 -18.87 0.93
N GLY A 250 15.31 -19.52 0.96
CA GLY A 250 15.19 -20.94 1.30
C GLY A 250 15.14 -21.23 2.80
N ALA A 251 15.26 -20.21 3.66
CA ALA A 251 14.92 -20.33 5.08
C ALA A 251 13.41 -20.13 5.27
N ASN A 252 12.73 -21.11 5.88
CA ASN A 252 11.35 -20.99 6.34
C ASN A 252 11.35 -20.36 7.75
N LEU A 253 10.87 -19.13 7.84
CA LEU A 253 10.92 -18.32 9.05
C LEU A 253 9.54 -18.24 9.72
N GLU A 254 9.56 -18.32 11.05
CA GLU A 254 8.52 -17.80 11.94
C GLU A 254 9.08 -16.55 12.63
N ILE A 255 8.39 -15.42 12.46
CA ILE A 255 8.78 -14.14 13.06
C ILE A 255 7.65 -13.71 13.99
N LYS A 256 8.00 -13.31 15.20
CA LYS A 256 7.06 -12.80 16.19
C LYS A 256 7.68 -11.62 16.92
N ALA A 257 6.99 -10.49 16.88
CA ALA A 257 7.43 -9.26 17.53
C ALA A 257 6.47 -8.89 18.67
N LYS A 258 7.07 -8.47 19.79
CA LYS A 258 6.40 -7.82 20.92
C LYS A 258 6.90 -6.37 21.04
N THR A 259 6.49 -5.68 22.10
CA THR A 259 6.82 -4.27 22.32
C THR A 259 8.32 -4.00 22.36
N ASP A 260 9.09 -4.88 22.99
CA ASP A 260 10.50 -4.65 23.34
C ASP A 260 11.44 -5.78 22.87
N TYR A 261 10.92 -6.76 22.12
CA TYR A 261 11.74 -7.83 21.56
C TYR A 261 11.13 -8.46 20.31
N ILE A 262 11.97 -9.14 19.54
CA ILE A 262 11.60 -10.00 18.41
C ILE A 262 12.16 -11.42 18.57
N GLU A 263 11.36 -12.38 18.15
CA GLU A 263 11.67 -13.80 18.01
C GLU A 263 11.73 -14.12 16.51
N ILE A 264 12.86 -14.66 16.02
CA ILE A 264 12.99 -15.19 14.66
C ILE A 264 13.43 -16.64 14.75
N LYS A 265 12.58 -17.55 14.29
CA LYS A 265 12.83 -18.98 14.27
C LYS A 265 12.93 -19.46 12.83
N CYS A 266 14.03 -20.13 12.49
CA CYS A 266 14.17 -20.85 11.23
C CYS A 266 13.72 -22.31 11.45
N ASN A 267 12.62 -22.70 10.81
CA ASN A 267 12.08 -24.06 10.88
C ASN A 267 12.78 -25.01 9.90
N GLU A 268 13.25 -24.47 8.78
CA GLU A 268 13.97 -25.22 7.74
C GLU A 268 14.89 -24.25 7.00
N ASN A 269 16.15 -24.63 6.78
CA ASN A 269 17.09 -23.90 5.92
C ASN A 269 17.44 -24.75 4.69
N LYS A 270 16.55 -24.75 3.68
CA LYS A 270 16.67 -25.63 2.51
C LYS A 270 17.97 -25.42 1.73
N ASN A 271 18.45 -24.19 1.67
CA ASN A 271 19.66 -23.84 0.92
C ASN A 271 20.94 -23.93 1.76
N GLN A 272 20.85 -24.28 3.05
CA GLN A 272 21.99 -24.41 3.97
C GLN A 272 22.89 -23.15 4.00
N LEU A 273 22.25 -21.97 3.86
CA LEU A 273 22.93 -20.68 3.87
C LEU A 273 23.25 -20.23 5.28
N ASP A 274 24.37 -19.54 5.43
CA ASP A 274 24.66 -18.80 6.67
C ASP A 274 23.95 -17.45 6.62
N PHE A 275 23.49 -16.94 7.75
CA PHE A 275 22.88 -15.64 7.92
C PHE A 275 23.62 -14.79 8.95
N THR A 276 23.42 -13.47 8.84
CA THR A 276 23.84 -12.49 9.84
C THR A 276 22.64 -11.67 10.28
N LEU A 277 22.66 -11.21 11.53
CA LEU A 277 21.67 -10.30 12.10
C LEU A 277 22.34 -8.95 12.35
N ASN A 278 21.95 -7.91 11.61
CA ASN A 278 22.60 -6.60 11.65
C ASN A 278 24.12 -6.67 11.39
N GLY A 279 24.56 -7.62 10.55
CA GLY A 279 25.97 -7.88 10.26
C GLY A 279 26.70 -8.74 11.30
N GLU A 280 26.07 -9.08 12.43
CA GLU A 280 26.63 -9.98 13.43
C GLU A 280 26.33 -11.44 13.05
N LYS A 281 27.29 -12.34 13.32
CA LYS A 281 27.07 -13.79 13.14
C LYS A 281 25.99 -14.28 14.10
N ILE A 282 25.22 -15.27 13.66
CA ILE A 282 24.22 -15.95 14.49
C ILE A 282 24.70 -17.34 14.86
N ASP A 283 24.25 -17.81 16.02
CA ASP A 283 24.47 -19.20 16.43
C ASP A 283 23.45 -20.11 15.73
N TYR A 284 23.95 -21.24 15.23
CA TYR A 284 23.13 -22.23 14.53
C TYR A 284 22.81 -23.41 15.43
N ILE A 285 21.65 -23.99 15.17
CA ILE A 285 21.24 -25.30 15.66
C ILE A 285 21.39 -26.32 14.52
N GLU A 286 20.68 -27.45 14.60
CA GLU A 286 20.72 -28.50 13.59
C GLU A 286 20.37 -27.98 12.18
N ASN A 287 21.04 -28.51 11.16
CA ASN A 287 20.79 -28.21 9.74
C ASN A 287 20.87 -26.71 9.38
N LYS A 288 21.74 -25.96 10.08
CA LYS A 288 21.91 -24.51 9.92
C LYS A 288 20.61 -23.71 10.11
N CYS A 289 19.67 -24.24 10.88
CA CYS A 289 18.58 -23.44 11.42
C CYS A 289 19.09 -22.60 12.60
N PHE A 290 18.27 -21.67 13.08
CA PHE A 290 18.61 -20.75 14.16
C PHE A 290 17.34 -20.30 14.88
N GLU A 291 17.50 -19.90 16.14
CA GLU A 291 16.47 -19.23 16.93
C GLU A 291 17.07 -17.97 17.55
N ILE A 292 16.52 -16.82 17.18
CA ILE A 292 17.02 -15.51 17.58
C ILE A 292 16.00 -14.87 18.51
N TYR A 293 16.50 -14.38 19.65
CA TYR A 293 15.78 -13.52 20.57
C TYR A 293 16.55 -12.21 20.68
N LYS A 294 16.00 -11.11 20.14
CA LYS A 294 16.67 -9.80 20.11
C LYS A 294 15.78 -8.75 20.74
N LYS A 295 16.28 -8.04 21.76
CA LYS A 295 15.62 -6.83 22.27
C LYS A 295 15.60 -5.76 21.19
N ILE A 296 14.47 -5.08 21.07
CA ILE A 296 14.28 -3.98 20.12
C ILE A 296 13.64 -2.78 20.79
N SER A 297 14.00 -1.59 20.30
CA SER A 297 13.22 -0.39 20.54
C SER A 297 12.05 -0.31 19.57
N HIS A 298 11.00 0.45 19.93
CA HIS A 298 9.87 0.69 19.04
C HIS A 298 10.33 1.25 17.68
N GLY A 299 9.91 0.63 16.58
CA GLY A 299 10.27 1.04 15.23
C GLY A 299 11.75 0.78 14.86
N GLN A 300 12.52 0.06 15.67
CA GLN A 300 13.86 -0.36 15.29
C GLN A 300 13.80 -1.36 14.13
N THR A 301 14.60 -1.11 13.09
CA THR A 301 14.81 -2.07 12.00
C THR A 301 15.90 -3.08 12.38
N ILE A 302 15.63 -4.35 12.11
CA ILE A 302 16.62 -5.43 12.11
C ILE A 302 16.77 -5.95 10.69
N ILE A 303 17.98 -6.30 10.30
CA ILE A 303 18.31 -6.81 8.98
C ILE A 303 18.85 -8.23 9.13
N LEU A 304 18.12 -9.20 8.59
CA LEU A 304 18.58 -10.57 8.44
C LEU A 304 19.13 -10.74 7.03
N LYS A 305 20.43 -11.01 6.89
CA LYS A 305 21.11 -11.08 5.59
C LYS A 305 21.76 -12.45 5.37
N PRO A 306 21.53 -13.13 4.23
CA PRO A 306 22.29 -14.32 3.89
C PRO A 306 23.75 -13.95 3.58
N SER A 307 24.68 -14.82 3.96
CA SER A 307 26.08 -14.75 3.55
C SER A 307 26.18 -15.45 2.19
N LEU A 308 26.47 -14.68 1.15
CA LEU A 308 26.66 -15.15 -0.23
C LEU A 308 28.15 -15.20 -0.57
#